data_AF-A0A496Q931-F1
#
_entry.id   AF-A0A496Q931-F1
#
_cell.length_a   1.000
_cell.length_b   1.000
_cell.length_c   1.000
_cell.angle_alpha   90.00
_cell.angle_beta   90.00
_cell.angle_gamma   90.00
#
_symmetry.space_group_name_H-M   'P 1'
#
loop_
_entity.id
_entity.type
_entity.pdbx_description
1 polymer ?
#
loop_
_entity_poly.entity_id
_entity_poly.type
_entity_poly.pdbx_seq_one_letter_code
_entity_poly.pdbx_strand_id
1 'polypeptide(L)'
;MKRIVMFFFVCLAFVSGISEVKIADIQPSADVYEAVKRVVEAGVMSLDEKNRFLGTLLVTRYDLARSLANFMGYLESRVRVEEISKTLSNVTTRIKVIEAFANVTQTEIENIKGDLDMLKSVQNSMSTELTEKMDTFTAGVNAKVEALESRFFQALDEINARLDLQDSEIVALKAELNGVKKSVEMVNDTLSSSLTRLSVDVKANRMALESFKQEVSAVRKTLNDAITAFPSQIDRVKEEFREQLDTMTESLKASQTSLKKELKTSFLEVEALLATTREDIVSATTELAALEASVTKVTQSSSEAISKNTQEIRKLDLELRDQRSQLSDLMQRLNEASSRIERLSKDLILVKAELDKAEQDLKELGVSVQDQEKVLNDLTATLRKTEMDLMTIQAKLKELDSVKNELSSTVRVTEDLTDRINSLEKRTNKIENEVAKTSEKVKSVSTQSLALTGASAFLGILLGALLAWFALSSVP
;
A
#
# COMPACT_ATOMS: atom_id res chain seq x y z
N MET A 1 37.40 -193.72 92.86
CA MET A 1 37.92 -194.29 94.12
C MET A 1 37.38 -195.69 94.33
N LYS A 2 38.19 -196.60 94.91
CA LYS A 2 37.81 -197.76 95.75
C LYS A 2 36.40 -198.39 95.54
N ARG A 3 36.25 -199.29 94.54
CA ARG A 3 35.40 -200.51 94.53
C ARG A 3 35.38 -201.17 93.14
N ILE A 4 36.48 -201.86 92.78
CA ILE A 4 36.63 -202.94 91.76
C ILE A 4 38.11 -203.39 91.83
N VAL A 5 38.47 -203.99 92.98
CA VAL A 5 39.84 -204.48 93.29
C VAL A 5 39.77 -205.87 93.96
N MET A 6 38.60 -206.51 93.96
CA MET A 6 38.31 -207.70 94.78
C MET A 6 37.41 -208.75 94.10
N PHE A 7 37.33 -208.71 92.77
CA PHE A 7 36.71 -209.75 91.92
C PHE A 7 37.57 -209.81 90.64
N PHE A 8 38.28 -210.89 90.31
CA PHE A 8 38.28 -212.23 90.90
C PHE A 8 39.71 -212.82 90.93
N PHE A 9 40.24 -213.13 92.12
CA PHE A 9 41.57 -213.74 92.33
C PHE A 9 41.50 -215.28 92.32
N VAL A 10 40.48 -215.85 91.65
CA VAL A 10 40.07 -217.25 91.80
C VAL A 10 39.82 -217.90 90.44
N CYS A 11 40.89 -218.42 89.85
CA CYS A 11 40.91 -219.62 89.00
C CYS A 11 42.36 -220.15 88.95
N LEU A 12 42.93 -220.33 90.15
CA LEU A 12 44.21 -221.02 90.33
C LEU A 12 44.02 -222.52 90.06
N ALA A 13 45.07 -223.17 89.53
CA ALA A 13 45.23 -224.62 89.42
C ALA A 13 44.18 -225.38 88.60
N PHE A 14 44.59 -225.82 87.41
CA PHE A 14 44.51 -227.26 87.12
C PHE A 14 45.79 -227.73 86.43
N VAL A 15 46.84 -227.94 87.23
CA VAL A 15 47.97 -228.79 86.82
C VAL A 15 47.53 -230.24 87.08
N SER A 16 47.22 -230.96 86.02
CA SER A 16 47.07 -232.41 86.04
C SER A 16 48.03 -232.99 85.01
N GLY A 17 49.15 -233.53 85.49
CA GLY A 17 50.16 -234.11 84.61
C GLY A 17 49.62 -235.32 83.87
N ILE A 18 49.56 -235.23 82.55
CA ILE A 18 49.47 -236.43 81.71
C ILE A 18 50.90 -236.96 81.62
N SER A 19 51.16 -238.06 82.32
CA SER A 19 52.33 -238.89 82.08
C SER A 19 52.39 -239.22 80.58
N GLU A 20 53.51 -238.94 79.91
CA GLU A 20 53.68 -239.19 78.47
C GLU A 20 53.12 -240.57 78.11
N VAL A 21 52.05 -240.59 77.31
CA VAL A 21 51.28 -241.80 77.03
C VAL A 21 52.11 -242.69 76.11
N LYS A 22 52.96 -243.51 76.73
CA LYS A 22 54.02 -244.26 76.07
C LYS A 22 53.47 -245.56 75.50
N ILE A 23 52.85 -245.43 74.33
CA ILE A 23 52.25 -246.54 73.57
C ILE A 23 53.35 -247.57 73.26
N ALA A 24 53.25 -248.76 73.86
CA ALA A 24 54.36 -249.70 73.95
C ALA A 24 54.61 -250.52 72.67
N ASP A 25 53.66 -250.54 71.74
CA ASP A 25 53.70 -251.29 70.47
C ASP A 25 53.74 -250.40 69.20
N ILE A 26 53.63 -249.07 69.34
CA ILE A 26 53.72 -248.12 68.23
C ILE A 26 54.92 -247.20 68.46
N GLN A 27 55.85 -247.15 67.50
CA GLN A 27 57.00 -246.25 67.59
C GLN A 27 56.57 -244.78 67.45
N PRO A 28 57.20 -243.82 68.17
CA PRO A 28 56.93 -242.38 68.01
C PRO A 28 57.15 -241.82 66.60
N SER A 29 57.87 -242.55 65.75
CA SER A 29 58.12 -242.26 64.33
C SER A 29 57.03 -242.78 63.38
N ALA A 30 56.05 -243.55 63.87
CA ALA A 30 54.94 -244.03 63.04
C ALA A 30 53.96 -242.89 62.71
N ASP A 31 53.47 -242.88 61.47
CA ASP A 31 52.45 -241.97 60.95
C ASP A 31 51.17 -241.93 61.82
N VAL A 32 50.78 -243.08 62.37
CA VAL A 32 49.63 -243.22 63.27
C VAL A 32 49.88 -242.74 64.71
N TYR A 33 51.13 -242.56 65.16
CA TYR A 33 51.44 -242.35 66.59
C TYR A 33 50.76 -241.11 67.17
N GLU A 34 50.90 -239.94 66.54
CA GLU A 34 50.28 -238.70 67.02
C GLU A 34 48.75 -238.70 66.89
N ALA A 35 48.19 -239.46 65.95
CA ALA A 35 46.74 -239.64 65.84
C ALA A 35 46.21 -240.49 67.01
N VAL A 36 46.85 -241.63 67.29
CA VAL A 36 46.53 -242.53 68.41
C VAL A 36 46.72 -241.81 69.75
N LYS A 37 47.89 -241.21 69.96
CA LYS A 37 48.20 -240.43 71.16
C LYS A 37 47.15 -239.35 71.41
N ARG A 38 46.75 -238.58 70.38
CA ARG A 38 45.73 -237.52 70.53
C ARG A 38 44.36 -238.07 70.93
N VAL A 39 43.93 -239.23 70.43
CA VAL A 39 42.66 -239.84 70.89
C VAL A 39 42.78 -240.46 72.29
N VAL A 40 43.94 -240.95 72.71
CA VAL A 40 44.14 -241.47 74.07
C VAL A 40 44.27 -240.33 75.11
N GLU A 41 45.04 -239.28 74.81
CA GLU A 41 45.20 -238.09 75.67
C GLU A 41 43.89 -237.30 75.82
N ALA A 42 43.03 -237.29 74.79
CA ALA A 42 41.67 -236.75 74.87
C ALA A 42 40.67 -237.66 75.61
N GLY A 43 41.10 -238.83 76.10
CA GLY A 43 40.25 -239.84 76.74
C GLY A 43 39.28 -240.54 75.79
N VAL A 44 39.44 -240.34 74.47
CA VAL A 44 38.56 -240.89 73.42
C VAL A 44 38.83 -242.38 73.18
N MET A 45 40.08 -242.84 73.26
CA MET A 45 40.43 -244.27 73.18
C MET A 45 41.32 -244.70 74.36
N SER A 46 41.47 -246.01 74.57
CA SER A 46 42.23 -246.60 75.68
C SER A 46 43.24 -247.63 75.21
N LEU A 47 44.32 -247.82 75.99
CA LEU A 47 45.35 -248.85 75.76
C LEU A 47 45.03 -250.15 76.52
N ASP A 48 45.73 -251.23 76.19
CA ASP A 48 45.68 -252.50 76.93
C ASP A 48 46.46 -252.43 78.27
N GLU A 49 46.33 -253.49 79.08
CA GLU A 49 47.00 -253.64 80.39
C GLU A 49 48.54 -253.61 80.34
N LYS A 50 49.14 -253.53 79.15
CA LYS A 50 50.58 -253.46 78.89
C LYS A 50 50.95 -252.17 78.14
N ASN A 51 50.07 -251.16 78.16
CA ASN A 51 50.18 -249.88 77.45
C ASN A 51 50.29 -250.00 75.92
N ARG A 52 49.79 -251.08 75.33
CA ARG A 52 49.77 -251.29 73.87
C ARG A 52 48.44 -250.82 73.29
N PHE A 53 48.46 -250.24 72.10
CA PHE A 53 47.23 -249.84 71.39
C PHE A 53 46.62 -251.02 70.59
N LEU A 54 47.44 -252.01 70.20
CA LEU A 54 47.02 -253.22 69.50
C LEU A 54 46.21 -252.94 68.23
N GLY A 55 46.66 -251.99 67.40
CA GLY A 55 45.94 -251.51 66.22
C GLY A 55 45.64 -252.55 65.11
N THR A 56 46.15 -253.78 65.23
CA THR A 56 45.84 -254.93 64.36
C THR A 56 44.81 -255.89 64.94
N LEU A 57 44.33 -255.66 66.17
CA LEU A 57 43.33 -256.48 66.85
C LEU A 57 41.91 -256.09 66.41
N LEU A 58 40.98 -257.04 66.38
CA LEU A 58 39.57 -256.74 66.11
C LEU A 58 38.94 -255.99 67.30
N VAL A 59 38.76 -254.68 67.13
CA VAL A 59 38.01 -253.80 68.03
C VAL A 59 36.53 -254.17 68.03
N THR A 60 35.88 -254.26 69.19
CA THR A 60 34.45 -254.57 69.25
C THR A 60 33.57 -253.33 69.04
N ARG A 61 32.29 -253.55 68.72
CA ARG A 61 31.32 -252.44 68.61
C ARG A 61 31.13 -251.68 69.94
N TYR A 62 31.39 -252.31 71.08
CA TYR A 62 31.29 -251.65 72.39
C TYR A 62 32.44 -250.67 72.62
N ASP A 63 33.67 -251.03 72.21
CA ASP A 63 34.85 -250.18 72.35
C ASP A 63 34.74 -248.94 71.45
N LEU A 64 34.27 -249.14 70.21
CA LEU A 64 33.98 -248.05 69.27
C LEU A 64 32.85 -247.13 69.78
N ALA A 65 31.78 -247.68 70.35
CA ALA A 65 30.69 -246.91 70.92
C ALA A 65 31.13 -246.10 72.15
N ARG A 66 31.96 -246.68 73.03
CA ARG A 66 32.57 -245.96 74.16
C ARG A 66 33.45 -244.81 73.68
N SER A 67 34.21 -245.04 72.62
CA SER A 67 35.07 -244.01 72.02
C SER A 67 34.26 -242.85 71.44
N LEU A 68 33.18 -243.15 70.71
CA LEU A 68 32.25 -242.14 70.19
C LEU A 68 31.57 -241.33 71.31
N ALA A 69 31.16 -241.97 72.41
CA ALA A 69 30.57 -241.28 73.56
C ALA A 69 31.56 -240.28 74.20
N ASN A 70 32.81 -240.71 74.41
CA ASN A 70 33.87 -239.85 74.95
C ASN A 70 34.19 -238.68 74.00
N PHE A 71 34.18 -238.92 72.68
CA PHE A 71 34.35 -237.86 71.67
C PHE A 71 33.20 -236.83 71.68
N MET A 72 31.94 -237.25 71.87
CA MET A 72 30.83 -236.30 72.01
C MET A 72 30.95 -235.45 73.29
N GLY A 73 31.30 -236.04 74.43
CA GLY A 73 31.54 -235.29 75.67
C GLY A 73 32.68 -234.27 75.56
N TYR A 74 33.74 -234.59 74.81
CA TYR A 74 34.80 -233.64 74.47
C TYR A 74 34.27 -232.44 73.69
N LEU A 75 33.40 -232.67 72.69
CA LEU A 75 32.80 -231.59 71.88
C LEU A 75 31.85 -230.70 72.71
N GLU A 76 30.97 -231.27 73.53
CA GLU A 76 30.05 -230.49 74.40
C GLU A 76 30.83 -229.57 75.36
N SER A 77 31.96 -230.04 75.91
CA SER A 77 32.81 -229.22 76.79
C SER A 77 33.44 -227.99 76.10
N ARG A 78 33.58 -228.03 74.77
CA ARG A 78 34.28 -227.02 73.96
C ARG A 78 33.33 -226.04 73.24
N VAL A 79 32.10 -226.44 72.93
CA VAL A 79 31.18 -225.66 72.07
C VAL A 79 30.12 -224.92 72.89
N ARG A 80 30.47 -223.73 73.42
CA ARG A 80 29.56 -222.86 74.19
C ARG A 80 28.62 -222.03 73.31
N VAL A 81 27.62 -222.67 72.69
CA VAL A 81 26.65 -222.03 71.78
C VAL A 81 25.94 -220.81 72.40
N GLU A 82 25.60 -220.89 73.69
CA GLU A 82 24.84 -219.87 74.41
C GLU A 82 25.57 -218.51 74.53
N GLU A 83 26.90 -218.51 74.66
CA GLU A 83 27.71 -217.28 74.74
C GLU A 83 27.77 -216.57 73.37
N ILE A 84 27.80 -217.35 72.28
CA ILE A 84 27.76 -216.85 70.90
C ILE A 84 26.39 -216.22 70.61
N SER A 85 25.30 -216.89 71.00
CA SER A 85 23.92 -216.42 70.84
C SER A 85 23.67 -215.06 71.50
N LYS A 86 24.07 -214.90 72.78
CA LYS A 86 23.99 -213.62 73.49
C LYS A 86 24.83 -212.51 72.82
N THR A 87 26.03 -212.85 72.35
CA THR A 87 26.92 -211.89 71.68
C THR A 87 26.29 -211.39 70.37
N LEU A 88 25.74 -212.29 69.56
CA LEU A 88 25.07 -211.96 68.30
C LEU A 88 23.84 -211.07 68.53
N SER A 89 22.98 -211.41 69.49
CA SER A 89 21.79 -210.61 69.84
C SER A 89 22.15 -209.18 70.27
N ASN A 90 23.24 -209.01 71.01
CA ASN A 90 23.71 -207.69 71.45
C ASN A 90 24.27 -206.87 70.25
N VAL A 91 24.96 -207.52 69.31
CA VAL A 91 25.40 -206.90 68.04
C VAL A 91 24.19 -206.46 67.20
N THR A 92 23.17 -207.32 67.02
CA THR A 92 21.93 -206.95 66.30
C THR A 92 21.23 -205.74 66.93
N THR A 93 21.20 -205.67 68.27
CA THR A 93 20.61 -204.53 68.98
C THR A 93 21.39 -203.24 68.71
N ARG A 94 22.73 -203.30 68.73
CA ARG A 94 23.58 -202.14 68.39
C ARG A 94 23.44 -201.69 66.94
N ILE A 95 23.27 -202.61 65.99
CA ILE A 95 23.02 -202.27 64.58
C ILE A 95 21.73 -201.47 64.44
N LYS A 96 20.62 -201.91 65.05
CA LYS A 96 19.34 -201.17 65.00
C LYS A 96 19.41 -199.76 65.58
N VAL A 97 20.22 -199.55 66.63
CA VAL A 97 20.47 -198.22 67.19
C VAL A 97 21.26 -197.33 66.22
N ILE A 98 22.23 -197.90 65.50
CA ILE A 98 23.02 -197.18 64.47
C ILE A 98 22.13 -196.83 63.26
N GLU A 99 21.29 -197.76 62.78
CA GLU A 99 20.31 -197.52 61.71
C GLU A 99 19.33 -196.39 62.08
N ALA A 100 18.79 -196.42 63.30
CA ALA A 100 17.90 -195.37 63.79
C ALA A 100 18.60 -194.00 63.85
N PHE A 101 19.85 -193.96 64.34
CA PHE A 101 20.63 -192.71 64.39
C PHE A 101 20.96 -192.17 62.99
N ALA A 102 21.39 -193.04 62.08
CA ALA A 102 21.70 -192.66 60.70
C ALA A 102 20.49 -192.07 59.96
N ASN A 103 19.30 -192.64 60.16
CA ASN A 103 18.05 -192.10 59.60
C ASN A 103 17.72 -190.70 60.17
N VAL A 104 17.89 -190.48 61.48
CA VAL A 104 17.70 -189.15 62.09
C VAL A 104 18.68 -188.13 61.50
N THR A 105 19.97 -188.46 61.43
CA THR A 105 20.99 -187.58 60.84
C THR A 105 20.71 -187.28 59.36
N GLN A 106 20.19 -188.24 58.60
CA GLN A 106 19.79 -188.01 57.20
C GLN A 106 18.63 -186.99 57.11
N THR A 107 17.60 -187.12 57.95
CA THR A 107 16.50 -186.14 58.02
C THR A 107 16.97 -184.75 58.47
N GLU A 108 17.90 -184.66 59.41
CA GLU A 108 18.51 -183.38 59.82
C GLU A 108 19.29 -182.72 58.66
N ILE A 109 20.06 -183.50 57.90
CA ILE A 109 20.79 -183.02 56.71
C ILE A 109 19.81 -182.52 55.62
N GLU A 110 18.70 -183.22 55.40
CA GLU A 110 17.67 -182.82 54.43
C GLU A 110 16.95 -181.52 54.84
N ASN A 111 16.64 -181.35 56.14
CA ASN A 111 16.08 -180.11 56.67
C ASN A 111 17.07 -178.94 56.55
N ILE A 112 18.33 -179.12 56.95
CA ILE A 112 19.39 -178.09 56.84
C ILE A 112 19.60 -177.67 55.38
N LYS A 113 19.48 -178.60 54.43
CA LYS A 113 19.52 -178.29 52.99
C LYS A 113 18.34 -177.42 52.55
N GLY A 114 17.13 -177.72 53.05
CA GLY A 114 15.94 -176.90 52.82
C GLY A 114 16.12 -175.47 53.35
N ASP A 115 16.60 -175.32 54.58
CA ASP A 115 16.89 -174.02 55.19
C ASP A 115 17.96 -173.23 54.41
N LEU A 116 19.00 -173.92 53.93
CA LEU A 116 20.06 -173.32 53.10
C LEU A 116 19.53 -172.82 51.75
N ASP A 117 18.64 -173.57 51.09
CA ASP A 117 18.05 -173.17 49.81
C ASP A 117 16.99 -172.05 49.99
N MET A 118 16.27 -172.03 51.12
CA MET A 118 15.45 -170.87 51.51
C MET A 118 16.31 -169.62 51.78
N LEU A 119 17.43 -169.75 52.50
CA LEU A 119 18.36 -168.64 52.76
C LEU A 119 18.95 -168.07 51.47
N LYS A 120 19.31 -168.90 50.48
CA LYS A 120 19.72 -168.44 49.14
C LYS A 120 18.61 -167.68 48.42
N SER A 121 17.37 -168.15 48.51
CA SER A 121 16.20 -167.48 47.91
C SER A 121 16.00 -166.08 48.51
N VAL A 122 16.05 -165.97 49.84
CA VAL A 122 15.99 -164.69 50.57
C VAL A 122 17.18 -163.78 50.22
N GLN A 123 18.40 -164.31 50.17
CA GLN A 123 19.60 -163.56 49.77
C GLN A 123 19.45 -162.98 48.36
N ASN A 124 19.02 -163.79 47.39
CA ASN A 124 18.84 -163.34 46.01
C ASN A 124 17.76 -162.28 45.90
N SER A 125 16.60 -162.49 46.53
CA SER A 125 15.50 -161.50 46.56
C SER A 125 15.93 -160.17 47.16
N MET A 126 16.65 -160.22 48.29
CA MET A 126 17.17 -159.03 48.97
C MET A 126 18.23 -158.31 48.15
N SER A 127 19.07 -159.05 47.41
CA SER A 127 20.05 -158.48 46.49
C SER A 127 19.36 -157.77 45.31
N THR A 128 18.32 -158.36 44.73
CA THR A 128 17.52 -157.72 43.67
C THR A 128 16.82 -156.46 44.17
N GLU A 129 16.13 -156.52 45.30
CA GLU A 129 15.44 -155.35 45.89
C GLU A 129 16.40 -154.22 46.23
N LEU A 130 17.61 -154.54 46.72
CA LEU A 130 18.65 -153.55 46.99
C LEU A 130 19.20 -152.93 45.70
N THR A 131 19.39 -153.72 44.64
CA THR A 131 19.78 -153.21 43.31
C THR A 131 18.72 -152.29 42.73
N GLU A 132 17.45 -152.71 42.68
CA GLU A 132 16.34 -151.89 42.16
C GLU A 132 16.20 -150.56 42.94
N LYS A 133 16.38 -150.59 44.26
CA LYS A 133 16.40 -149.38 45.10
C LYS A 133 17.61 -148.49 44.84
N MET A 134 18.80 -149.08 44.60
CA MET A 134 20.01 -148.32 44.28
C MET A 134 19.93 -147.66 42.90
N ASP A 135 19.40 -148.37 41.90
CA ASP A 135 19.19 -147.86 40.55
C ASP A 135 18.14 -146.75 40.55
N THR A 136 17.01 -146.95 41.25
CA THR A 136 15.97 -145.94 41.44
C THR A 136 16.51 -144.69 42.16
N PHE A 137 17.33 -144.87 43.20
CA PHE A 137 17.97 -143.76 43.91
C PHE A 137 18.96 -143.01 43.00
N THR A 138 19.79 -143.73 42.24
CA THR A 138 20.79 -143.15 41.33
C THR A 138 20.12 -142.36 40.21
N ALA A 139 19.09 -142.92 39.56
CA ALA A 139 18.30 -142.21 38.56
C ALA A 139 17.60 -140.96 39.15
N GLY A 140 17.03 -141.09 40.35
CA GLY A 140 16.39 -139.98 41.07
C GLY A 140 17.34 -138.90 41.58
N VAL A 141 18.64 -139.20 41.74
CA VAL A 141 19.69 -138.22 42.01
C VAL A 141 20.13 -137.55 40.70
N ASN A 142 20.43 -138.31 39.65
CA ASN A 142 20.88 -137.77 38.36
C ASN A 142 19.84 -136.80 37.77
N ALA A 143 18.56 -137.19 37.73
CA ALA A 143 17.48 -136.31 37.24
C ALA A 143 17.32 -135.02 38.07
N LYS A 144 17.70 -135.03 39.36
CA LYS A 144 17.74 -133.82 40.19
C LYS A 144 18.98 -132.96 39.94
N VAL A 145 20.12 -133.57 39.62
CA VAL A 145 21.33 -132.85 39.22
C VAL A 145 21.12 -132.17 37.87
N GLU A 146 20.67 -132.89 36.84
CA GLU A 146 20.34 -132.35 35.52
C GLU A 146 19.34 -131.19 35.60
N ALA A 147 18.28 -131.34 36.39
CA ALA A 147 17.29 -130.29 36.62
C ALA A 147 17.82 -129.09 37.43
N LEU A 148 18.86 -129.28 38.26
CA LEU A 148 19.52 -128.19 38.98
C LEU A 148 20.50 -127.44 38.09
N GLU A 149 21.29 -128.16 37.29
CA GLU A 149 22.22 -127.62 36.30
C GLU A 149 21.48 -126.80 35.24
N SER A 150 20.41 -127.36 34.66
CA SER A 150 19.55 -126.65 33.69
C SER A 150 19.03 -125.32 34.24
N ARG A 151 18.57 -125.30 35.50
CA ARG A 151 18.09 -124.08 36.16
C ARG A 151 19.23 -123.12 36.52
N PHE A 152 20.42 -123.62 36.79
CA PHE A 152 21.61 -122.79 37.01
C PHE A 152 22.05 -122.08 35.73
N PHE A 153 22.15 -122.80 34.60
CA PHE A 153 22.49 -122.20 33.31
C PHE A 153 21.44 -121.19 32.86
N GLN A 154 20.14 -121.52 32.95
CA GLN A 154 19.08 -120.55 32.64
C GLN A 154 19.17 -119.27 33.48
N ALA A 155 19.41 -119.39 34.80
CA ALA A 155 19.56 -118.22 35.66
C ALA A 155 20.81 -117.39 35.33
N LEU A 156 21.90 -118.04 34.87
CA LEU A 156 23.14 -117.38 34.47
C LEU A 156 22.95 -116.61 33.14
N ASP A 157 22.27 -117.21 32.16
CA ASP A 157 21.89 -116.56 30.91
C ASP A 157 20.94 -115.36 31.15
N GLU A 158 19.94 -115.51 32.04
CA GLU A 158 19.06 -114.40 32.44
C GLU A 158 19.81 -113.26 33.16
N ILE A 159 20.88 -113.56 33.90
CA ILE A 159 21.73 -112.53 34.53
C ILE A 159 22.59 -111.83 33.49
N ASN A 160 23.22 -112.57 32.57
CA ASN A 160 24.03 -112.00 31.49
C ASN A 160 23.19 -111.07 30.60
N ALA A 161 22.01 -111.51 30.16
CA ALA A 161 21.11 -110.70 29.35
C ALA A 161 20.65 -109.40 30.06
N ARG A 162 20.53 -109.41 31.39
CA ARG A 162 20.25 -108.18 32.17
C ARG A 162 21.46 -107.26 32.27
N LEU A 163 22.68 -107.80 32.35
CA LEU A 163 23.91 -107.01 32.34
C LEU A 163 24.13 -106.34 30.98
N ASP A 164 23.96 -107.06 29.88
CA ASP A 164 24.06 -106.52 28.51
C ASP A 164 23.06 -105.36 28.26
N LEU A 165 21.84 -105.49 28.79
CA LEU A 165 20.83 -104.43 28.77
C LEU A 165 21.26 -103.22 29.62
N GLN A 166 21.76 -103.45 30.85
CA GLN A 166 22.21 -102.37 31.73
C GLN A 166 23.42 -101.61 31.17
N ASP A 167 24.41 -102.30 30.58
CA ASP A 167 25.53 -101.64 29.91
C ASP A 167 25.06 -100.85 28.68
N SER A 168 24.07 -101.35 27.94
CA SER A 168 23.43 -100.62 26.83
C SER A 168 22.72 -99.34 27.30
N GLU A 169 21.94 -99.41 28.39
CA GLU A 169 21.31 -98.26 29.03
C GLU A 169 22.35 -97.25 29.54
N ILE A 170 23.43 -97.73 30.17
CA ILE A 170 24.54 -96.88 30.65
C ILE A 170 25.24 -96.17 29.49
N VAL A 171 25.41 -96.82 28.33
CA VAL A 171 25.95 -96.19 27.11
C VAL A 171 24.99 -95.13 26.56
N ALA A 172 23.69 -95.42 26.51
CA ALA A 172 22.67 -94.46 26.08
C ALA A 172 22.63 -93.21 26.98
N LEU A 173 22.57 -93.40 28.31
CA LEU A 173 22.58 -92.30 29.29
C LEU A 173 23.87 -91.47 29.23
N LYS A 174 25.02 -92.10 28.96
CA LYS A 174 26.28 -91.36 28.70
C LYS A 174 26.21 -90.54 27.41
N ALA A 175 25.54 -91.02 26.36
CA ALA A 175 25.35 -90.25 25.12
C ALA A 175 24.41 -89.05 25.35
N GLU A 176 23.27 -89.27 26.03
CA GLU A 176 22.33 -88.20 26.40
C GLU A 176 22.96 -87.13 27.28
N LEU A 177 23.70 -87.53 28.33
CA LEU A 177 24.41 -86.60 29.22
C LEU A 177 25.42 -85.73 28.46
N ASN A 178 26.14 -86.30 27.49
CA ASN A 178 27.04 -85.54 26.61
C ASN A 178 26.29 -84.61 25.64
N GLY A 179 25.09 -84.99 25.20
CA GLY A 179 24.19 -84.12 24.44
C GLY A 179 23.72 -82.92 25.26
N VAL A 180 23.17 -83.17 26.46
CA VAL A 180 22.73 -82.15 27.41
C VAL A 180 23.87 -81.20 27.78
N LYS A 181 25.08 -81.73 28.04
CA LYS A 181 26.27 -80.91 28.30
C LYS A 181 26.55 -79.92 27.16
N LYS A 182 26.58 -80.38 25.91
CA LYS A 182 26.78 -79.52 24.73
C LYS A 182 25.68 -78.47 24.58
N SER A 183 24.42 -78.83 24.87
CA SER A 183 23.30 -77.88 24.87
C SER A 183 23.47 -76.79 25.94
N VAL A 184 23.93 -77.14 27.15
CA VAL A 184 24.23 -76.16 28.22
C VAL A 184 25.40 -75.25 27.82
N GLU A 185 26.46 -75.80 27.23
CA GLU A 185 27.61 -75.01 26.72
C GLU A 185 27.14 -74.01 25.63
N MET A 186 26.37 -74.46 24.64
CA MET A 186 25.82 -73.56 23.60
C MET A 186 24.88 -72.48 24.16
N VAL A 187 24.05 -72.81 25.16
CA VAL A 187 23.16 -71.83 25.82
C VAL A 187 23.95 -70.81 26.61
N ASN A 188 25.00 -71.23 27.33
CA ASN A 188 25.90 -70.35 28.06
C ASN A 188 26.58 -69.33 27.12
N ASP A 189 27.09 -69.79 25.98
CA ASP A 189 27.81 -68.94 25.03
C ASP A 189 26.87 -68.00 24.29
N THR A 190 25.66 -68.47 23.95
CA THR A 190 24.59 -67.64 23.37
C THR A 190 24.13 -66.56 24.34
N LEU A 191 23.98 -66.87 25.64
CA LEU A 191 23.61 -65.91 26.67
C LEU A 191 24.73 -64.91 26.94
N SER A 192 25.98 -65.37 27.02
CA SER A 192 27.16 -64.52 27.27
C SER A 192 27.42 -63.52 26.14
N SER A 193 27.30 -63.96 24.90
CA SER A 193 27.40 -63.08 23.72
C SER A 193 26.23 -62.09 23.62
N SER A 194 25.00 -62.54 23.91
CA SER A 194 23.81 -61.67 23.95
C SER A 194 23.92 -60.59 25.03
N LEU A 195 24.36 -60.96 26.24
CA LEU A 195 24.56 -60.03 27.36
C LEU A 195 25.69 -59.03 27.07
N THR A 196 26.77 -59.48 26.43
CA THR A 196 27.87 -58.61 25.98
C THR A 196 27.37 -57.58 24.96
N ARG A 197 26.58 -58.02 23.97
CA ARG A 197 25.98 -57.13 22.97
C ARG A 197 25.03 -56.12 23.59
N LEU A 198 24.12 -56.57 24.46
CA LEU A 198 23.19 -55.69 25.18
C LEU A 198 23.93 -54.63 26.02
N SER A 199 25.05 -55.00 26.65
CA SER A 199 25.91 -54.06 27.40
C SER A 199 26.53 -52.98 26.50
N VAL A 200 26.97 -53.35 25.29
CA VAL A 200 27.46 -52.40 24.26
C VAL A 200 26.34 -51.48 23.79
N ASP A 201 25.17 -52.03 23.45
CA ASP A 201 24.03 -51.25 22.94
C ASP A 201 23.48 -50.27 24.01
N VAL A 202 23.41 -50.69 25.28
CA VAL A 202 23.06 -49.81 26.42
C VAL A 202 24.10 -48.70 26.62
N LYS A 203 25.40 -48.99 26.47
CA LYS A 203 26.46 -47.99 26.56
C LYS A 203 26.38 -46.96 25.42
N ALA A 204 26.12 -47.41 24.19
CA ALA A 204 25.93 -46.56 23.03
C ALA A 204 24.71 -45.63 23.20
N ASN A 205 23.57 -46.19 23.61
CA ASN A 205 22.34 -45.42 23.88
C ASN A 205 22.54 -44.37 24.98
N ARG A 206 23.31 -44.69 26.04
CA ARG A 206 23.67 -43.72 27.09
C ARG A 206 24.52 -42.57 26.56
N MET A 207 25.45 -42.83 25.63
CA MET A 207 26.26 -41.78 25.00
C MET A 207 25.41 -40.90 24.07
N ALA A 208 24.53 -41.49 23.26
CA ALA A 208 23.62 -40.76 22.39
C ALA A 208 22.65 -39.86 23.17
N LEU A 209 22.10 -40.35 24.30
CA LEU A 209 21.22 -39.57 25.17
C LEU A 209 21.91 -38.34 25.78
N GLU A 210 23.20 -38.45 26.15
CA GLU A 210 23.96 -37.32 26.69
C GLU A 210 24.35 -36.31 25.59
N SER A 211 24.58 -36.74 24.34
CA SER A 211 24.71 -35.84 23.17
C SER A 211 23.43 -35.06 22.92
N PHE A 212 22.30 -35.76 22.80
CA PHE A 212 20.99 -35.15 22.57
C PHE A 212 20.62 -34.14 23.67
N LYS A 213 20.97 -34.44 24.93
CA LYS A 213 20.82 -33.54 26.07
C LYS A 213 21.68 -32.27 25.96
N GLN A 214 22.88 -32.35 25.39
CA GLN A 214 23.71 -31.17 25.08
C GLN A 214 23.14 -30.36 23.92
N GLU A 215 22.66 -31.01 22.86
CA GLU A 215 22.00 -30.37 21.71
C GLU A 215 20.73 -29.61 22.14
N VAL A 216 19.86 -30.24 22.95
CA VAL A 216 18.68 -29.60 23.55
C VAL A 216 19.06 -28.41 24.44
N SER A 217 20.16 -28.50 25.20
CA SER A 217 20.68 -27.40 26.01
C SER A 217 21.16 -26.23 25.14
N ALA A 218 21.88 -26.51 24.04
CA ALA A 218 22.33 -25.50 23.09
C ALA A 218 21.15 -24.80 22.38
N VAL A 219 20.16 -25.57 21.89
CA VAL A 219 18.93 -25.03 21.28
C VAL A 219 18.16 -24.16 22.29
N ARG A 220 18.02 -24.62 23.53
CA ARG A 220 17.38 -23.85 24.61
C ARG A 220 18.12 -22.53 24.86
N LYS A 221 19.46 -22.54 24.86
CA LYS A 221 20.26 -21.32 25.01
C LYS A 221 20.02 -20.37 23.84
N THR A 222 20.20 -20.81 22.59
CA THR A 222 20.02 -19.96 21.40
C THR A 222 18.62 -19.36 21.32
N LEU A 223 17.58 -20.12 21.68
CA LEU A 223 16.20 -19.62 21.76
C LEU A 223 16.05 -18.55 22.85
N ASN A 224 16.65 -18.74 24.02
CA ASN A 224 16.59 -17.79 25.12
C ASN A 224 17.39 -16.50 24.82
N ASP A 225 18.58 -16.63 24.23
CA ASP A 225 19.40 -15.52 23.75
C ASP A 225 18.61 -14.70 22.72
N ALA A 226 17.92 -15.35 21.75
CA ALA A 226 17.04 -14.68 20.78
C ALA A 226 15.84 -13.98 21.44
N ILE A 227 15.14 -14.63 22.38
CA ILE A 227 14.01 -14.04 23.13
C ILE A 227 14.46 -12.79 23.92
N THR A 228 15.65 -12.80 24.52
CA THR A 228 16.18 -11.62 25.23
C THR A 228 16.68 -10.51 24.29
N ALA A 229 17.12 -10.84 23.08
CA ALA A 229 17.56 -9.87 22.09
C ALA A 229 16.39 -9.15 21.38
N PHE A 230 15.27 -9.84 21.15
CA PHE A 230 14.14 -9.35 20.34
C PHE A 230 13.53 -8.02 20.83
N PRO A 231 13.33 -7.76 22.14
CA PRO A 231 12.92 -6.44 22.63
C PRO A 231 13.88 -5.32 22.21
N SER A 232 15.20 -5.55 22.28
CA SER A 232 16.21 -4.55 21.87
C SER A 232 16.25 -4.29 20.36
N GLN A 233 15.66 -5.19 19.54
CA GLN A 233 15.48 -4.99 18.11
C GLN A 233 14.21 -4.17 17.86
N ILE A 234 13.11 -4.50 18.55
CA ILE A 234 11.87 -3.72 18.53
C ILE A 234 12.12 -2.27 18.96
N ASP A 235 12.88 -2.04 20.04
CA ASP A 235 13.14 -0.69 20.55
C ASP A 235 14.08 0.12 19.65
N ARG A 236 15.02 -0.53 18.94
CA ARG A 236 15.78 0.12 17.87
C ARG A 236 14.91 0.53 16.70
N VAL A 237 14.05 -0.37 16.20
CA VAL A 237 13.12 -0.06 15.10
C VAL A 237 12.15 1.06 15.48
N LYS A 238 11.69 1.13 16.74
CA LYS A 238 10.88 2.26 17.24
C LYS A 238 11.62 3.59 17.14
N GLU A 239 12.88 3.64 17.60
CA GLU A 239 13.64 4.88 17.62
C GLU A 239 14.09 5.29 16.20
N GLU A 240 14.42 4.34 15.33
CA GLU A 240 14.64 4.60 13.88
C GLU A 240 13.39 5.19 13.21
N PHE A 241 12.20 4.65 13.47
CA PHE A 241 10.93 5.22 12.98
C PHE A 241 10.64 6.61 13.56
N ARG A 242 11.02 6.84 14.81
CA ARG A 242 10.85 8.12 15.50
C ARG A 242 11.77 9.20 14.92
N GLU A 243 13.04 8.90 14.75
CA GLU A 243 14.04 9.79 14.15
C GLU A 243 13.65 10.16 12.70
N GLN A 244 13.09 9.21 11.94
CA GLN A 244 12.50 9.51 10.62
C GLN A 244 11.26 10.41 10.70
N LEU A 245 10.35 10.18 11.67
CA LEU A 245 9.16 11.02 11.87
C LEU A 245 9.52 12.44 12.30
N ASP A 246 10.49 12.61 13.19
CA ASP A 246 10.98 13.92 13.63
C ASP A 246 11.68 14.64 12.46
N THR A 247 12.56 13.96 11.72
CA THR A 247 13.21 14.50 10.50
C THR A 247 12.18 14.96 9.46
N MET A 248 11.15 14.14 9.19
CA MET A 248 10.09 14.49 8.23
C MET A 248 9.24 15.66 8.74
N THR A 249 9.01 15.73 10.07
CA THR A 249 8.30 16.84 10.71
C THR A 249 9.07 18.15 10.63
N GLU A 250 10.40 18.14 10.80
CA GLU A 250 11.23 19.33 10.63
C GLU A 250 11.31 19.79 9.18
N SER A 251 11.44 18.85 8.22
CA SER A 251 11.39 19.15 6.78
C SER A 251 10.06 19.82 6.38
N LEU A 252 8.92 19.31 6.88
CA LEU A 252 7.60 19.91 6.69
C LEU A 252 7.49 21.31 7.31
N LYS A 253 7.98 21.52 8.54
CA LYS A 253 8.02 22.85 9.18
C LYS A 253 8.88 23.85 8.39
N ALA A 254 10.03 23.41 7.88
CA ALA A 254 10.93 24.24 7.07
C ALA A 254 10.28 24.64 5.74
N SER A 255 9.69 23.68 5.02
CA SER A 255 8.96 23.92 3.77
C SER A 255 7.76 24.86 3.98
N GLN A 256 6.96 24.63 5.01
CA GLN A 256 5.84 25.51 5.40
C GLN A 256 6.32 26.93 5.72
N THR A 257 7.49 27.07 6.33
CA THR A 257 8.08 28.38 6.67
C THR A 257 8.59 29.11 5.41
N SER A 258 9.18 28.40 4.45
CA SER A 258 9.61 28.98 3.17
C SER A 258 8.41 29.46 2.35
N LEU A 259 7.41 28.60 2.14
CA LEU A 259 6.16 28.94 1.46
C LEU A 259 5.45 30.14 2.10
N LYS A 260 5.40 30.21 3.44
CA LYS A 260 4.82 31.35 4.17
C LYS A 260 5.62 32.65 3.98
N LYS A 261 6.94 32.56 3.81
CA LYS A 261 7.81 33.71 3.52
C LYS A 261 7.63 34.17 2.08
N GLU A 262 7.70 33.26 1.12
CA GLU A 262 7.52 33.51 -0.32
C GLU A 262 6.15 34.13 -0.62
N LEU A 263 5.08 33.56 -0.06
CA LEU A 263 3.73 34.11 -0.18
C LEU A 263 3.62 35.53 0.41
N LYS A 264 4.30 35.81 1.52
CA LYS A 264 4.34 37.16 2.11
C LYS A 264 5.12 38.14 1.24
N THR A 265 6.25 37.73 0.65
CA THR A 265 7.02 38.59 -0.28
C THR A 265 6.17 38.92 -1.50
N SER A 266 5.58 37.91 -2.15
CA SER A 266 4.73 38.10 -3.33
C SER A 266 3.50 38.97 -3.04
N PHE A 267 2.90 38.85 -1.86
CA PHE A 267 1.81 39.74 -1.44
C PHE A 267 2.27 41.20 -1.35
N LEU A 268 3.44 41.47 -0.74
CA LEU A 268 4.00 42.82 -0.63
C LEU A 268 4.41 43.41 -1.99
N GLU A 269 4.90 42.59 -2.92
CA GLU A 269 5.20 42.99 -4.31
C GLU A 269 3.92 43.38 -5.06
N VAL A 270 2.84 42.59 -4.93
CA VAL A 270 1.52 42.90 -5.50
C VAL A 270 0.91 44.16 -4.86
N GLU A 271 1.04 44.34 -3.55
CA GLU A 271 0.56 45.52 -2.82
C GLU A 271 1.31 46.79 -3.25
N ALA A 272 2.62 46.71 -3.47
CA ALA A 272 3.42 47.81 -4.02
C ALA A 272 3.05 48.16 -5.46
N LEU A 273 2.88 47.16 -6.34
CA LEU A 273 2.44 47.38 -7.72
C LEU A 273 1.04 47.99 -7.79
N LEU A 274 0.13 47.59 -6.88
CA LEU A 274 -1.19 48.21 -6.73
C LEU A 274 -1.11 49.66 -6.27
N ALA A 275 -0.18 49.99 -5.37
CA ALA A 275 0.04 51.37 -4.93
C ALA A 275 0.54 52.26 -6.08
N THR A 276 1.57 51.84 -6.82
CA THR A 276 2.08 52.58 -7.99
C THR A 276 1.01 52.73 -9.06
N THR A 277 0.32 51.64 -9.44
CA THR A 277 -0.77 51.69 -10.45
C THR A 277 -1.88 52.67 -10.03
N ARG A 278 -2.16 52.80 -8.73
CA ARG A 278 -3.14 53.74 -8.19
C ARG A 278 -2.66 55.19 -8.26
N GLU A 279 -1.37 55.42 -8.05
CA GLU A 279 -0.73 56.73 -8.18
C GLU A 279 -0.69 57.18 -9.66
N ASP A 280 -0.35 56.28 -10.58
CA ASP A 280 -0.40 56.50 -12.04
C ASP A 280 -1.82 56.88 -12.49
N ILE A 281 -2.85 56.15 -12.02
CA ILE A 281 -4.26 56.45 -12.32
C ILE A 281 -4.66 57.83 -11.78
N VAL A 282 -4.18 58.23 -10.59
CA VAL A 282 -4.44 59.56 -10.04
C VAL A 282 -3.75 60.65 -10.87
N SER A 283 -2.49 60.48 -11.28
CA SER A 283 -1.79 61.43 -12.16
C SER A 283 -2.55 61.61 -13.47
N ALA A 284 -2.83 60.51 -14.18
CA ALA A 284 -3.57 60.52 -15.44
C ALA A 284 -4.96 61.16 -15.30
N THR A 285 -5.65 60.96 -14.18
CA THR A 285 -6.95 61.61 -13.89
C THR A 285 -6.79 63.13 -13.71
N THR A 286 -5.74 63.58 -13.02
CA THR A 286 -5.46 65.02 -12.86
C THR A 286 -5.00 65.69 -14.15
N GLU A 287 -4.22 64.99 -14.98
CA GLU A 287 -3.81 65.45 -16.31
C GLU A 287 -5.00 65.58 -17.27
N LEU A 288 -5.91 64.59 -17.27
CA LEU A 288 -7.17 64.66 -18.02
C LEU A 288 -8.04 65.84 -17.57
N ALA A 289 -8.25 66.03 -16.26
CA ALA A 289 -9.03 67.15 -15.75
C ALA A 289 -8.41 68.52 -16.09
N ALA A 290 -7.07 68.63 -16.08
CA ALA A 290 -6.35 69.83 -16.52
C ALA A 290 -6.50 70.06 -18.04
N LEU A 291 -6.48 68.99 -18.85
CA LEU A 291 -6.69 69.06 -20.29
C LEU A 291 -8.14 69.46 -20.63
N GLU A 292 -9.15 68.89 -19.97
CA GLU A 292 -10.57 69.26 -20.12
C GLU A 292 -10.81 70.75 -19.78
N ALA A 293 -10.24 71.22 -18.68
CA ALA A 293 -10.33 72.63 -18.29
C ALA A 293 -9.62 73.55 -19.30
N SER A 294 -8.48 73.13 -19.84
CA SER A 294 -7.75 73.84 -20.90
C SER A 294 -8.57 73.92 -22.20
N VAL A 295 -9.16 72.80 -22.64
CA VAL A 295 -10.04 72.74 -23.82
C VAL A 295 -11.25 73.64 -23.62
N THR A 296 -11.92 73.58 -22.46
CA THR A 296 -13.09 74.45 -22.17
C THR A 296 -12.71 75.92 -22.23
N LYS A 297 -11.56 76.31 -21.68
CA LYS A 297 -11.04 77.68 -21.73
C LYS A 297 -10.71 78.13 -23.16
N VAL A 298 -10.14 77.26 -23.99
CA VAL A 298 -9.85 77.54 -25.41
C VAL A 298 -11.15 77.67 -26.21
N THR A 299 -12.12 76.78 -26.01
CA THR A 299 -13.44 76.83 -26.66
C THR A 299 -14.19 78.11 -26.30
N GLN A 300 -14.24 78.48 -25.02
CA GLN A 300 -14.94 79.69 -24.59
C GLN A 300 -14.26 80.97 -25.12
N SER A 301 -12.94 81.12 -24.95
CA SER A 301 -12.21 82.30 -25.46
C SER A 301 -12.27 82.43 -26.98
N SER A 302 -12.29 81.31 -27.72
CA SER A 302 -12.53 81.30 -29.17
C SER A 302 -13.95 81.76 -29.52
N SER A 303 -14.96 81.30 -28.77
CA SER A 303 -16.36 81.70 -28.96
C SER A 303 -16.57 83.20 -28.68
N GLU A 304 -15.96 83.73 -27.62
CA GLU A 304 -15.98 85.16 -27.28
C GLU A 304 -15.30 86.01 -28.36
N ALA A 305 -14.14 85.58 -28.86
CA ALA A 305 -13.43 86.25 -29.95
C ALA A 305 -14.23 86.24 -31.28
N ILE A 306 -14.83 85.10 -31.64
CA ILE A 306 -15.70 84.98 -32.83
C ILE A 306 -16.93 85.89 -32.70
N SER A 307 -17.54 85.96 -31.51
CA SER A 307 -18.68 86.85 -31.23
C SER A 307 -18.29 88.32 -31.39
N LYS A 308 -17.17 88.76 -30.79
CA LYS A 308 -16.65 90.13 -30.93
C LYS A 308 -16.34 90.48 -32.39
N ASN A 309 -15.62 89.62 -33.11
CA ASN A 309 -15.27 89.85 -34.51
C ASN A 309 -16.55 89.92 -35.39
N THR A 310 -17.57 89.11 -35.09
CA THR A 310 -18.87 89.17 -35.77
C THR A 310 -19.60 90.49 -35.53
N GLN A 311 -19.47 91.09 -34.34
CA GLN A 311 -20.01 92.42 -34.04
C GLN A 311 -19.23 93.53 -34.76
N GLU A 312 -17.89 93.47 -34.78
CA GLU A 312 -17.04 94.44 -35.49
C GLU A 312 -17.27 94.42 -37.00
N ILE A 313 -17.41 93.23 -37.61
CA ILE A 313 -17.77 93.07 -39.03
C ILE A 313 -19.14 93.70 -39.32
N ARG A 314 -20.15 93.49 -38.46
CA ARG A 314 -21.48 94.12 -38.62
C ARG A 314 -21.42 95.65 -38.50
N LYS A 315 -20.59 96.19 -37.61
CA LYS A 315 -20.38 97.63 -37.48
C LYS A 315 -19.74 98.20 -38.76
N LEU A 316 -18.71 97.55 -39.28
CA LEU A 316 -18.04 97.96 -40.52
C LEU A 316 -18.94 97.86 -41.75
N ASP A 317 -19.81 96.85 -41.85
CA ASP A 317 -20.81 96.74 -42.93
C ASP A 317 -21.80 97.91 -42.91
N LEU A 318 -22.29 98.29 -41.72
CA LEU A 318 -23.15 99.47 -41.54
C LEU A 318 -22.43 100.77 -41.89
N GLU A 319 -21.17 100.94 -41.47
CA GLU A 319 -20.37 102.13 -41.76
C GLU A 319 -20.05 102.26 -43.26
N LEU A 320 -19.69 101.16 -43.94
CA LEU A 320 -19.50 101.13 -45.39
C LEU A 320 -20.80 101.41 -46.15
N ARG A 321 -21.94 100.94 -45.64
CA ARG A 321 -23.25 101.16 -46.24
C ARG A 321 -23.70 102.61 -46.13
N ASP A 322 -23.43 103.27 -45.00
CA ASP A 322 -23.66 104.71 -44.83
C ASP A 322 -22.71 105.53 -45.70
N GLN A 323 -21.40 105.25 -45.70
CA GLN A 323 -20.43 105.92 -46.58
C GLN A 323 -20.81 105.80 -48.07
N ARG A 324 -21.31 104.64 -48.51
CA ARG A 324 -21.82 104.44 -49.87
C ARG A 324 -23.06 105.29 -50.17
N SER A 325 -23.92 105.53 -49.17
CA SER A 325 -25.06 106.44 -49.28
C SER A 325 -24.61 107.91 -49.35
N GLN A 326 -23.69 108.33 -48.49
CA GLN A 326 -23.09 109.67 -48.53
C GLN A 326 -22.41 109.96 -49.86
N LEU A 327 -21.64 109.00 -50.40
CA LEU A 327 -21.00 109.13 -51.72
C LEU A 327 -22.03 109.29 -52.84
N SER A 328 -23.20 108.64 -52.73
CA SER A 328 -24.30 108.80 -53.70
C SER A 328 -24.92 110.20 -53.66
N ASP A 329 -25.12 110.77 -52.47
CA ASP A 329 -25.57 112.18 -52.31
C ASP A 329 -24.54 113.16 -52.90
N LEU A 330 -23.25 112.98 -52.58
CA LEU A 330 -22.19 113.82 -53.14
C LEU A 330 -22.11 113.73 -54.67
N MET A 331 -22.28 112.54 -55.26
CA MET A 331 -22.33 112.39 -56.72
C MET A 331 -23.55 113.09 -57.34
N GLN A 332 -24.74 112.99 -56.72
CA GLN A 332 -25.92 113.73 -57.19
C GLN A 332 -25.68 115.25 -57.13
N ARG A 333 -25.20 115.75 -55.99
CA ARG A 333 -24.93 117.20 -55.79
C ARG A 333 -23.83 117.73 -56.71
N LEU A 334 -22.84 116.91 -57.05
CA LEU A 334 -21.80 117.25 -58.03
C LEU A 334 -22.38 117.36 -59.46
N ASN A 335 -23.29 116.47 -59.84
CA ASN A 335 -24.00 116.53 -61.12
C ASN A 335 -24.91 117.76 -61.18
N GLU A 336 -25.66 118.03 -60.11
CA GLU A 336 -26.50 119.24 -59.99
C GLU A 336 -25.67 120.52 -60.08
N ALA A 337 -24.55 120.61 -59.36
CA ALA A 337 -23.62 121.74 -59.43
C ALA A 337 -23.04 121.93 -60.83
N SER A 338 -22.63 120.84 -61.49
CA SER A 338 -22.16 120.86 -62.89
C SER A 338 -23.22 121.42 -63.84
N SER A 339 -24.48 121.00 -63.70
CA SER A 339 -25.61 121.53 -64.49
C SER A 339 -25.90 123.02 -64.23
N ARG A 340 -25.53 123.55 -63.05
CA ARG A 340 -25.67 124.98 -62.72
C ARG A 340 -24.51 125.78 -63.31
N ILE A 341 -23.29 125.24 -63.29
CA ILE A 341 -22.12 125.85 -63.94
C ILE A 341 -22.32 125.93 -65.46
N GLU A 342 -22.85 124.88 -66.10
CA GLU A 342 -23.13 124.90 -67.54
C GLU A 342 -24.17 125.96 -67.93
N ARG A 343 -25.22 126.15 -67.10
CA ARG A 343 -26.22 127.21 -67.27
C ARG A 343 -25.62 128.60 -67.09
N LEU A 344 -24.95 128.85 -65.96
CA LEU A 344 -24.29 130.13 -65.67
C LEU A 344 -23.25 130.51 -66.73
N SER A 345 -22.57 129.53 -67.34
CA SER A 345 -21.64 129.76 -68.45
C SER A 345 -22.35 130.26 -69.73
N LYS A 346 -23.54 129.73 -70.03
CA LYS A 346 -24.39 130.22 -71.14
C LYS A 346 -24.96 131.61 -70.85
N ASP A 347 -25.45 131.82 -69.62
CA ASP A 347 -25.97 133.12 -69.17
C ASP A 347 -24.90 134.21 -69.26
N LEU A 348 -23.65 133.90 -68.85
CA LEU A 348 -22.50 134.81 -68.94
C LEU A 348 -22.15 135.18 -70.39
N ILE A 349 -22.24 134.24 -71.34
CA ILE A 349 -22.02 134.49 -72.77
C ILE A 349 -23.08 135.45 -73.33
N LEU A 350 -24.34 135.29 -72.93
CA LEU A 350 -25.44 136.18 -73.34
C LEU A 350 -25.23 137.59 -72.79
N VAL A 351 -24.99 137.73 -71.48
CA VAL A 351 -24.76 139.04 -70.83
C VAL A 351 -23.53 139.75 -71.40
N LYS A 352 -22.47 139.02 -71.79
CA LYS A 352 -21.31 139.63 -72.46
C LYS A 352 -21.67 140.18 -73.85
N ALA A 353 -22.47 139.46 -74.63
CA ALA A 353 -22.93 139.95 -75.94
C ALA A 353 -23.86 141.17 -75.83
N GLU A 354 -24.71 141.24 -74.79
CA GLU A 354 -25.53 142.43 -74.49
C GLU A 354 -24.67 143.63 -74.08
N LEU A 355 -23.62 143.42 -73.27
CA LEU A 355 -22.68 144.46 -72.86
C LEU A 355 -21.86 145.01 -74.05
N ASP A 356 -21.35 144.12 -74.91
CA ASP A 356 -20.57 144.53 -76.10
C ASP A 356 -21.41 145.37 -77.07
N LYS A 357 -22.71 145.07 -77.18
CA LYS A 357 -23.64 145.92 -77.93
C LYS A 357 -23.85 147.28 -77.23
N ALA A 358 -24.06 147.31 -75.93
CA ALA A 358 -24.26 148.56 -75.19
C ALA A 358 -23.04 149.49 -75.26
N GLU A 359 -21.81 148.95 -75.29
CA GLU A 359 -20.60 149.72 -75.56
C GLU A 359 -20.58 150.32 -76.98
N GLN A 360 -21.09 149.60 -78.00
CA GLN A 360 -21.22 150.16 -79.35
C GLN A 360 -22.30 151.26 -79.42
N ASP A 361 -23.49 151.00 -78.88
CA ASP A 361 -24.62 151.96 -78.88
C ASP A 361 -24.21 153.29 -78.20
N LEU A 362 -23.47 153.23 -77.08
CA LEU A 362 -22.89 154.41 -76.41
C LEU A 362 -21.89 155.19 -77.27
N LYS A 363 -21.12 154.48 -78.10
CA LYS A 363 -20.06 155.05 -78.95
C LYS A 363 -20.65 155.87 -80.10
N GLU A 364 -21.72 155.37 -80.70
CA GLU A 364 -22.48 156.10 -81.74
C GLU A 364 -23.22 157.31 -81.15
N LEU A 365 -23.80 157.17 -79.94
CA LEU A 365 -24.44 158.28 -79.23
C LEU A 365 -23.45 159.41 -78.91
N GLY A 366 -22.21 159.08 -78.52
CA GLY A 366 -21.15 160.05 -78.26
C GLY A 366 -20.79 160.92 -79.49
N VAL A 367 -20.75 160.33 -80.68
CA VAL A 367 -20.56 161.08 -81.94
C VAL A 367 -21.74 162.01 -82.21
N SER A 368 -22.97 161.53 -82.01
CA SER A 368 -24.18 162.33 -82.24
C SER A 368 -24.27 163.57 -81.34
N VAL A 369 -23.88 163.44 -80.06
CA VAL A 369 -23.79 164.58 -79.13
C VAL A 369 -22.75 165.61 -79.60
N GLN A 370 -21.60 165.15 -80.08
CA GLN A 370 -20.51 166.03 -80.53
C GLN A 370 -20.89 166.84 -81.79
N ASP A 371 -21.69 166.27 -82.70
CA ASP A 371 -22.25 167.01 -83.84
C ASP A 371 -23.34 168.02 -83.39
N GLN A 372 -24.19 167.66 -82.42
CA GLN A 372 -25.21 168.59 -81.89
C GLN A 372 -24.57 169.79 -81.19
N GLU A 373 -23.53 169.58 -80.39
CA GLU A 373 -22.77 170.64 -79.72
C GLU A 373 -22.18 171.64 -80.74
N LYS A 374 -21.70 171.13 -81.88
CA LYS A 374 -21.18 171.96 -82.99
C LYS A 374 -22.25 172.84 -83.62
N VAL A 375 -23.45 172.29 -83.89
CA VAL A 375 -24.61 173.05 -84.42
C VAL A 375 -25.07 174.13 -83.43
N LEU A 376 -25.07 173.84 -82.13
CA LEU A 376 -25.50 174.77 -81.09
C LEU A 376 -24.55 175.97 -80.96
N ASN A 377 -23.25 175.76 -81.17
CA ASN A 377 -22.25 176.83 -81.24
C ASN A 377 -22.46 177.77 -82.44
N ASP A 378 -22.71 177.25 -83.65
CA ASP A 378 -23.01 178.07 -84.84
C ASP A 378 -24.31 178.88 -84.68
N LEU A 379 -25.34 178.30 -84.06
CA LEU A 379 -26.58 179.00 -83.74
C LEU A 379 -26.37 180.13 -82.72
N THR A 380 -25.48 179.91 -81.74
CA THR A 380 -25.09 180.93 -80.75
C THR A 380 -24.30 182.08 -81.40
N ALA A 381 -23.47 181.79 -82.40
CA ALA A 381 -22.76 182.80 -83.17
C ALA A 381 -23.68 183.66 -84.04
N THR A 382 -24.72 183.07 -84.64
CA THR A 382 -25.73 183.81 -85.42
C THR A 382 -26.63 184.66 -84.54
N LEU A 383 -27.02 184.20 -83.34
CA LEU A 383 -27.83 184.98 -82.40
C LEU A 383 -27.14 186.28 -81.95
N ARG A 384 -25.83 186.24 -81.64
CA ARG A 384 -25.06 187.45 -81.28
C ARG A 384 -25.04 188.51 -82.39
N LYS A 385 -25.11 188.08 -83.66
CA LYS A 385 -25.12 189.01 -84.80
C LYS A 385 -26.43 189.78 -84.88
N THR A 386 -27.58 189.10 -84.79
CA THR A 386 -28.89 189.77 -84.77
C THR A 386 -29.08 190.65 -83.54
N GLU A 387 -28.45 190.32 -82.41
CA GLU A 387 -28.43 191.14 -81.20
C GLU A 387 -27.68 192.49 -81.42
N MET A 388 -26.53 192.48 -82.11
CA MET A 388 -25.82 193.70 -82.52
C MET A 388 -26.61 194.56 -83.52
N ASP A 389 -27.27 193.93 -84.50
CA ASP A 389 -28.13 194.63 -85.46
C ASP A 389 -29.30 195.34 -84.74
N LEU A 390 -29.87 194.71 -83.72
CA LEU A 390 -30.96 195.25 -82.91
C LEU A 390 -30.52 196.43 -82.03
N MET A 391 -29.34 196.37 -81.40
CA MET A 391 -28.73 197.52 -80.71
C MET A 391 -28.57 198.73 -81.64
N THR A 392 -28.16 198.49 -82.90
CA THR A 392 -27.98 199.54 -83.90
C THR A 392 -29.30 200.22 -84.28
N ILE A 393 -30.42 199.49 -84.26
CA ILE A 393 -31.77 200.03 -84.47
C ILE A 393 -32.23 200.84 -83.25
N GLN A 394 -31.99 200.34 -82.02
CA GLN A 394 -32.34 201.05 -80.78
C GLN A 394 -31.64 202.42 -80.66
N ALA A 395 -30.38 202.53 -81.09
CA ALA A 395 -29.65 203.79 -81.11
C ALA A 395 -30.36 204.85 -81.98
N LYS A 396 -30.75 204.49 -83.21
CA LYS A 396 -31.48 205.37 -84.14
C LYS A 396 -32.87 205.76 -83.63
N LEU A 397 -33.55 204.87 -82.91
CA LEU A 397 -34.84 205.19 -82.29
C LEU A 397 -34.70 206.32 -81.25
N LYS A 398 -33.55 206.37 -80.55
CA LYS A 398 -33.25 207.33 -79.49
C LYS A 398 -32.96 208.74 -80.01
N GLU A 399 -32.41 208.87 -81.21
CA GLU A 399 -32.31 210.16 -81.93
C GLU A 399 -33.69 210.70 -82.33
N LEU A 400 -34.65 209.83 -82.62
CA LEU A 400 -35.99 210.23 -83.05
C LEU A 400 -36.84 210.79 -81.89
N ASP A 401 -36.70 210.22 -80.69
CA ASP A 401 -37.42 210.70 -79.50
C ASP A 401 -36.87 212.02 -78.94
N SER A 402 -35.60 212.39 -79.14
CA SER A 402 -35.10 213.70 -78.70
C SER A 402 -35.70 214.85 -79.54
N VAL A 403 -35.66 214.72 -80.87
CA VAL A 403 -36.23 215.69 -81.83
C VAL A 403 -37.72 215.93 -81.57
N LYS A 404 -38.47 214.86 -81.27
CA LYS A 404 -39.89 214.88 -80.91
C LYS A 404 -40.18 215.67 -79.63
N ASN A 405 -39.29 215.61 -78.63
CA ASN A 405 -39.46 216.31 -77.36
C ASN A 405 -39.20 217.81 -77.46
N GLU A 406 -38.19 218.26 -78.22
CA GLU A 406 -37.93 219.70 -78.42
C GLU A 406 -39.02 220.37 -79.27
N LEU A 407 -39.53 219.69 -80.30
CA LEU A 407 -40.68 220.17 -81.08
C LEU A 407 -41.91 220.38 -80.17
N SER A 408 -42.14 219.47 -79.22
CA SER A 408 -43.22 219.57 -78.23
C SER A 408 -43.08 220.75 -77.26
N SER A 409 -41.85 221.18 -76.96
CA SER A 409 -41.60 222.38 -76.13
C SER A 409 -41.95 223.68 -76.86
N THR A 410 -41.69 223.73 -78.17
CA THR A 410 -41.92 224.91 -79.02
C THR A 410 -43.41 225.21 -79.18
N VAL A 411 -44.23 224.16 -79.32
CA VAL A 411 -45.70 224.29 -79.34
C VAL A 411 -46.21 224.96 -78.06
N ARG A 412 -45.74 224.50 -76.89
CA ARG A 412 -46.27 224.91 -75.58
C ARG A 412 -46.06 226.38 -75.23
N VAL A 413 -44.99 227.00 -75.74
CA VAL A 413 -44.74 228.45 -75.56
C VAL A 413 -45.69 229.29 -76.43
N THR A 414 -46.18 228.72 -77.54
CA THR A 414 -47.13 229.38 -78.45
C THR A 414 -48.54 229.45 -77.85
N GLU A 415 -48.88 228.53 -76.92
CA GLU A 415 -50.14 228.52 -76.19
C GLU A 415 -50.20 229.63 -75.10
N ASP A 416 -49.16 229.83 -74.28
CA ASP A 416 -49.12 230.91 -73.26
C ASP A 416 -49.24 232.32 -73.89
N LEU A 417 -48.62 232.50 -75.06
CA LEU A 417 -48.76 233.72 -75.86
C LEU A 417 -50.22 234.02 -76.24
N THR A 418 -51.06 232.98 -76.40
CA THR A 418 -52.46 233.12 -76.82
C THR A 418 -53.37 233.52 -75.65
N ASP A 419 -53.28 232.82 -74.51
CA ASP A 419 -54.16 233.08 -73.36
C ASP A 419 -53.91 234.45 -72.71
N ARG A 420 -52.66 234.94 -72.73
CA ARG A 420 -52.32 236.24 -72.17
C ARG A 420 -52.91 237.41 -72.96
N ILE A 421 -53.02 237.28 -74.29
CA ILE A 421 -53.73 238.25 -75.14
C ILE A 421 -55.21 238.31 -74.75
N ASN A 422 -55.88 237.16 -74.69
CA ASN A 422 -57.29 237.03 -74.29
C ASN A 422 -57.59 237.62 -72.89
N SER A 423 -56.60 237.63 -71.99
CA SER A 423 -56.74 238.20 -70.64
C SER A 423 -56.68 239.73 -70.58
N LEU A 424 -55.92 240.36 -71.48
CA LEU A 424 -55.69 241.81 -71.48
C LEU A 424 -56.82 242.57 -72.18
N GLU A 425 -57.36 242.01 -73.27
CA GLU A 425 -58.53 242.55 -73.97
C GLU A 425 -59.74 242.74 -73.02
N LYS A 426 -59.97 241.77 -72.13
CA LYS A 426 -60.99 241.86 -71.06
C LYS A 426 -60.72 242.95 -70.01
N ARG A 427 -59.48 243.44 -69.87
CA ARG A 427 -59.15 244.55 -68.95
C ARG A 427 -59.42 245.90 -69.58
N THR A 428 -59.15 246.07 -70.88
CA THR A 428 -59.50 247.28 -71.65
C THR A 428 -60.98 247.61 -71.50
N ASN A 429 -61.84 246.65 -71.82
CA ASN A 429 -63.30 246.81 -71.82
C ASN A 429 -63.90 247.09 -70.42
N LYS A 430 -63.14 246.82 -69.33
CA LYS A 430 -63.58 247.13 -67.97
C LYS A 430 -63.26 248.58 -67.57
N ILE A 431 -62.06 249.07 -67.90
CA ILE A 431 -61.64 250.44 -67.56
C ILE A 431 -62.51 251.47 -68.31
N GLU A 432 -62.84 251.18 -69.56
CA GLU A 432 -63.73 252.00 -70.41
C GLU A 432 -65.14 252.17 -69.79
N ASN A 433 -65.62 251.19 -69.04
CA ASN A 433 -66.89 251.27 -68.29
C ASN A 433 -66.81 252.12 -67.00
N GLU A 434 -65.64 252.28 -66.40
CA GLU A 434 -65.45 253.09 -65.18
C GLU A 434 -65.28 254.59 -65.52
N VAL A 435 -64.80 254.92 -66.73
CA VAL A 435 -64.85 256.27 -67.30
C VAL A 435 -66.29 256.79 -67.41
N ALA A 436 -67.23 255.94 -67.84
CA ALA A 436 -68.63 256.33 -68.04
C ALA A 436 -69.35 256.75 -66.74
N LYS A 437 -69.22 255.96 -65.66
CA LYS A 437 -69.98 256.17 -64.41
C LYS A 437 -69.52 257.36 -63.57
N THR A 438 -68.31 257.85 -63.79
CA THR A 438 -67.74 258.99 -63.02
C THR A 438 -68.11 260.35 -63.63
N SER A 439 -68.60 260.37 -64.88
CA SER A 439 -69.08 261.59 -65.56
C SER A 439 -70.52 261.99 -65.15
N GLU A 440 -71.39 261.01 -64.93
CA GLU A 440 -72.81 261.23 -64.64
C GLU A 440 -73.07 261.58 -63.16
N LYS A 441 -72.19 261.12 -62.24
CA LYS A 441 -72.20 261.60 -60.86
C LYS A 441 -71.58 262.98 -60.74
N VAL A 442 -72.46 263.97 -60.88
CA VAL A 442 -72.79 264.92 -59.80
C VAL A 442 -71.66 265.90 -59.44
N LYS A 443 -71.66 267.15 -59.92
CA LYS A 443 -72.62 267.92 -60.75
C LYS A 443 -74.01 268.26 -60.15
N SER A 444 -74.32 267.79 -58.95
CA SER A 444 -75.50 268.25 -58.16
C SER A 444 -75.09 268.95 -56.85
N VAL A 445 -73.83 269.42 -56.75
CA VAL A 445 -73.27 270.10 -55.57
C VAL A 445 -72.55 271.39 -55.99
N SER A 446 -73.21 272.21 -56.82
CA SER A 446 -72.75 273.57 -57.17
C SER A 446 -73.55 274.69 -56.49
N THR A 447 -74.63 274.35 -55.77
CA THR A 447 -75.71 275.33 -55.49
C THR A 447 -76.38 275.20 -54.11
N GLN A 448 -75.56 275.00 -53.07
CA GLN A 448 -75.77 275.65 -51.77
C GLN A 448 -74.44 276.33 -51.40
N SER A 449 -74.21 277.62 -51.68
CA SER A 449 -74.88 278.84 -51.21
C SER A 449 -74.26 279.41 -49.93
N LEU A 450 -73.77 280.65 -50.02
CA LEU A 450 -73.52 281.54 -48.89
C LEU A 450 -74.82 281.73 -48.07
N ALA A 451 -74.82 282.12 -46.80
CA ALA A 451 -73.97 283.10 -46.10
C ALA A 451 -72.42 282.99 -46.21
N LEU A 452 -71.77 284.17 -46.16
CA LEU A 452 -70.31 284.42 -46.01
C LEU A 452 -69.42 284.53 -47.29
N THR A 453 -69.42 285.73 -47.90
CA THR A 453 -68.20 286.41 -48.42
C THR A 453 -67.50 285.97 -49.76
N GLY A 454 -68.13 286.17 -50.96
CA GLY A 454 -67.42 286.57 -52.23
C GLY A 454 -67.80 286.00 -53.65
N ALA A 455 -68.00 286.88 -54.68
CA ALA A 455 -68.00 286.68 -56.20
C ALA A 455 -69.15 285.88 -56.92
N SER A 456 -69.40 285.83 -58.27
CA SER A 456 -69.25 286.70 -59.51
C SER A 456 -70.07 286.11 -60.74
N ALA A 457 -70.25 286.78 -61.93
CA ALA A 457 -71.12 286.29 -63.06
C ALA A 457 -71.02 286.94 -64.52
N PHE A 458 -71.71 286.33 -65.53
CA PHE A 458 -72.37 286.85 -66.80
C PHE A 458 -71.91 286.50 -68.28
N LEU A 459 -72.56 287.07 -69.34
CA LEU A 459 -72.96 286.45 -70.66
C LEU A 459 -73.25 287.47 -71.83
N GLY A 460 -73.06 287.16 -73.15
CA GLY A 460 -73.80 287.88 -74.25
C GLY A 460 -73.40 287.81 -75.76
N ILE A 461 -74.38 287.57 -76.66
CA ILE A 461 -74.50 288.07 -78.07
C ILE A 461 -75.87 288.78 -78.16
N LEU A 462 -76.01 289.96 -78.78
CA LEU A 462 -76.69 290.11 -80.07
C LEU A 462 -76.25 291.37 -80.88
N LEU A 463 -75.50 292.30 -80.29
CA LEU A 463 -75.37 293.68 -80.79
C LEU A 463 -73.91 294.23 -80.86
N GLY A 464 -73.15 293.77 -81.86
CA GLY A 464 -72.15 294.58 -82.60
C GLY A 464 -70.69 294.72 -82.09
N ALA A 465 -69.82 295.16 -83.02
CA ALA A 465 -68.46 295.73 -82.86
C ALA A 465 -67.31 294.83 -82.30
N LEU A 466 -65.99 295.05 -82.54
CA LEU A 466 -65.20 295.81 -83.56
C LEU A 466 -63.70 295.36 -83.54
N LEU A 467 -62.98 295.48 -84.67
CA LEU A 467 -61.49 295.58 -84.84
C LEU A 467 -60.55 294.37 -84.55
N ALA A 468 -59.22 294.62 -84.62
CA ALA A 468 -58.25 293.82 -85.41
C ALA A 468 -56.74 294.18 -85.16
N TRP A 469 -55.83 293.50 -85.88
CA TRP A 469 -54.50 293.96 -86.42
C TRP A 469 -53.17 293.44 -85.77
N PHE A 470 -52.07 294.21 -85.95
CA PHE A 470 -50.65 293.82 -86.17
C PHE A 470 -49.71 293.99 -84.94
N ALA A 471 -48.40 293.82 -85.20
CA ALA A 471 -47.31 294.73 -84.76
C ALA A 471 -46.53 294.57 -83.42
N LEU A 472 -45.29 295.09 -83.52
CA LEU A 472 -44.50 295.85 -82.54
C LEU A 472 -43.79 295.10 -81.39
N SER A 473 -42.93 295.88 -80.72
CA SER A 473 -41.54 295.49 -80.49
C SER A 473 -40.76 296.57 -79.69
N SER A 474 -39.42 296.48 -79.76
CA SER A 474 -38.36 297.44 -79.41
C SER A 474 -38.20 297.89 -77.96
N VAL A 475 -39.27 298.24 -77.25
CA VAL A 475 -39.32 298.86 -75.90
C VAL A 475 -38.18 298.49 -74.91
N PRO A 476 -37.06 299.23 -74.76
CA PRO A 476 -36.04 298.96 -73.74
C PRO A 476 -36.23 299.78 -72.45
#